data_AF-A0A3E4Q6W4-F1
#
_entry.id   AF-A0A3E4Q6W4-F1
#
_cell.length_a   1.000
_cell.length_b   1.000
_cell.length_c   1.000
_cell.angle_alpha   90.00
_cell.angle_beta   90.00
_cell.angle_gamma   90.00
#
_symmetry.space_group_name_H-M   'P 1'
#
loop_
_entity.id
_entity.type
_entity.pdbx_description
1 polymer ?
#
loop_
_entity_poly.entity_id
_entity_poly.type
_entity_poly.pdbx_seq_one_letter_code
_entity_poly.pdbx_strand_id
1 'polypeptide(L)'
;MEKLIHIDDLCNSCGFFTPNTPVGGGYGCNHKDCDDGEYVFNGEFIEWYKARLIIAKGLTKRNVKCNRRLARKYIRKAELVMKTSRSIFGVKLQGACSAHTCPLGYVADKEDFIRFGEDPDCMSENEWVIIENSALKEKGD
;
A
#
# COMPACT_ATOMS: atom_id res chain seq x y z
N MET A 1 17.19 -17.79 3.06
CA MET A 1 18.28 -17.23 2.24
C MET A 1 17.80 -15.89 1.76
N GLU A 2 18.54 -14.84 2.12
CA GLU A 2 18.26 -13.46 1.73
C GLU A 2 18.76 -13.20 0.31
N LYS A 3 18.16 -12.21 -0.36
CA LYS A 3 18.56 -11.77 -1.69
C LYS A 3 18.47 -10.26 -1.78
N LEU A 4 19.53 -9.63 -2.31
CA LEU A 4 19.53 -8.26 -2.77
C LEU A 4 18.82 -8.18 -4.14
N ILE A 5 17.81 -7.33 -4.27
CA ILE A 5 17.00 -7.20 -5.48
C ILE A 5 16.62 -5.73 -5.73
N HIS A 6 16.61 -5.32 -6.99
CA HIS A 6 16.09 -4.03 -7.40
C HIS A 6 14.56 -4.00 -7.28
N ILE A 7 13.97 -2.86 -6.95
CA ILE A 7 12.52 -2.72 -6.74
C ILE A 7 11.71 -3.09 -7.99
N ASP A 8 12.23 -2.80 -9.18
CA ASP A 8 11.58 -3.14 -10.46
C ASP A 8 11.50 -4.67 -10.65
N ASP A 9 12.59 -5.38 -10.35
CA ASP A 9 12.64 -6.84 -10.42
C ASP A 9 11.78 -7.48 -9.33
N LEU A 10 11.73 -6.85 -8.16
CA LEU A 10 10.80 -7.23 -7.10
C LEU A 10 9.37 -7.10 -7.58
N CYS A 11 8.98 -6.02 -8.25
CA CYS A 11 7.62 -5.85 -8.79
C CYS A 11 7.26 -6.93 -9.81
N ASN A 12 8.20 -7.34 -10.67
CA ASN A 12 7.99 -8.42 -11.65
C ASN A 12 7.76 -9.80 -11.01
N SER A 13 8.35 -10.04 -9.84
CA SER A 13 8.27 -11.33 -9.12
C SER A 13 7.32 -11.31 -7.92
N CYS A 14 6.88 -10.12 -7.50
CA CYS A 14 6.06 -9.91 -6.31
C CYS A 14 4.64 -10.44 -6.54
N GLY A 15 4.17 -11.24 -5.58
CA GLY A 15 2.82 -11.79 -5.60
C GLY A 15 1.70 -10.73 -5.54
N PHE A 16 2.02 -9.56 -5.01
CA PHE A 16 1.07 -8.51 -4.66
C PHE A 16 1.10 -7.32 -5.61
N PHE A 17 2.03 -7.30 -6.58
CA PHE A 17 2.16 -6.21 -7.54
C PHE A 17 0.94 -6.14 -8.46
N THR A 18 0.51 -4.91 -8.75
CA THR A 18 -0.59 -4.60 -9.65
C THR A 18 -0.15 -3.55 -10.67
N PRO A 19 -0.07 -3.88 -11.97
CA PRO A 19 0.46 -2.96 -12.98
C PRO A 19 -0.53 -1.85 -13.40
N ASN A 20 -1.83 -2.02 -13.13
CA ASN A 20 -2.89 -1.09 -13.54
C ASN A 20 -3.48 -0.38 -12.32
N THR A 21 -2.75 0.57 -11.75
CA THR A 21 -3.26 1.39 -10.64
C THR A 21 -3.03 2.86 -10.90
N PRO A 22 -3.91 3.75 -10.40
CA PRO A 22 -3.69 5.18 -10.48
C PRO A 22 -2.69 5.69 -9.42
N VAL A 23 -2.02 4.82 -8.67
CA VAL A 23 -1.13 5.23 -7.57
C VAL A 23 0.04 6.05 -8.11
N GLY A 24 0.20 7.26 -7.58
CA GLY A 24 1.31 8.14 -7.90
C GLY A 24 2.59 7.79 -7.14
N GLY A 25 3.75 8.02 -7.75
CA GLY A 25 5.03 8.04 -7.05
C GLY A 25 5.59 6.69 -6.58
N GLY A 26 5.02 5.57 -7.03
CA GLY A 26 5.51 4.22 -6.72
C GLY A 26 4.78 3.15 -7.52
N TYR A 27 5.10 1.88 -7.26
CA TYR A 27 4.46 0.74 -7.91
C TYR A 27 3.15 0.36 -7.20
N GLY A 28 2.10 0.01 -7.96
CA GLY A 28 0.85 -0.43 -7.35
C GLY A 28 1.00 -1.77 -6.62
N CYS A 29 0.56 -1.85 -5.36
CA CYS A 29 0.69 -3.07 -4.56
C CYS A 29 -0.54 -3.36 -3.68
N ASN A 30 -0.95 -4.62 -3.61
CA ASN A 30 -2.08 -5.11 -2.80
C ASN A 30 -1.64 -5.74 -1.47
N HIS A 31 -0.38 -5.59 -1.05
CA HIS A 31 0.10 -6.20 0.17
C HIS A 31 -0.65 -5.63 1.39
N LYS A 32 -1.20 -6.52 2.22
CA LYS A 32 -2.06 -6.14 3.37
C LYS A 32 -1.32 -5.31 4.42
N ASP A 33 0.00 -5.46 4.48
CA ASP A 33 0.90 -4.75 5.41
C ASP A 33 1.65 -3.59 4.75
N CYS A 34 1.28 -3.18 3.54
CA CYS A 34 1.91 -2.01 2.90
C CYS A 34 1.47 -0.73 3.61
N ASP A 35 2.40 -0.05 4.29
CA ASP A 35 2.11 1.07 5.17
C ASP A 35 1.74 2.35 4.40
N ASP A 36 2.25 2.48 3.17
CA ASP A 36 2.00 3.62 2.29
C ASP A 36 1.02 3.27 1.16
N GLY A 37 0.21 4.25 0.73
CA GLY A 37 -0.76 4.03 -0.33
C GLY A 37 -1.80 5.13 -0.49
N GLU A 38 -2.56 4.99 -1.57
CA GLU A 38 -3.58 5.96 -1.98
C GLU A 38 -4.97 5.34 -1.99
N TYR A 39 -5.99 6.15 -1.70
CA TYR A 39 -7.37 5.72 -1.79
C TYR A 39 -7.85 5.80 -3.24
N VAL A 40 -8.39 4.70 -3.74
CA VAL A 40 -8.94 4.57 -5.08
C VAL A 40 -10.43 4.31 -4.99
N PHE A 41 -11.21 5.01 -5.81
CA PHE A 41 -12.65 4.80 -5.96
C PHE A 41 -13.02 4.90 -7.43
N ASN A 42 -13.73 3.90 -7.97
CA ASN A 42 -14.07 3.80 -9.39
C ASN A 42 -12.87 3.95 -10.35
N GLY A 43 -11.69 3.49 -9.93
CA GLY A 43 -10.47 3.58 -10.75
C GLY A 43 -9.74 4.93 -10.68
N GLU A 44 -10.24 5.89 -9.89
CA GLU A 44 -9.62 7.19 -9.73
C GLU A 44 -9.06 7.37 -8.31
N PHE A 45 -7.94 8.10 -8.20
CA PHE A 45 -7.42 8.60 -6.94
C PHE A 45 -8.45 9.51 -6.27
N ILE A 46 -8.63 9.32 -4.96
CA ILE A 46 -9.40 10.21 -4.12
C ILE A 46 -8.64 10.53 -2.84
N GLU A 47 -8.76 11.78 -2.40
CA GLU A 47 -8.18 12.20 -1.13
C GLU A 47 -8.85 11.49 0.06
N TRP A 48 -8.09 11.29 1.14
CA TRP A 48 -8.57 10.60 2.35
C TRP A 48 -9.90 11.14 2.88
N TYR A 49 -10.12 12.47 2.84
CA TYR A 49 -11.39 13.05 3.30
C TYR A 49 -12.57 12.66 2.40
N LYS A 50 -12.38 12.52 1.08
CA LYS A 50 -13.43 12.07 0.15
C LYS A 50 -13.75 10.60 0.38
N ALA A 51 -12.71 9.77 0.52
CA ALA A 51 -12.83 8.36 0.88
C ALA A 51 -13.67 8.18 2.16
N ARG A 52 -13.29 8.91 3.22
CA ARG A 52 -14.01 8.93 4.50
C ARG A 52 -15.48 9.32 4.34
N LEU A 53 -15.79 10.31 3.51
CA LEU A 53 -17.17 10.75 3.27
C LEU A 53 -18.00 9.71 2.50
N ILE A 54 -17.42 9.09 1.46
CA ILE A 54 -18.08 8.02 0.69
C ILE A 54 -18.43 6.86 1.63
N ILE A 55 -17.47 6.43 2.45
CA ILE A 55 -17.65 5.34 3.41
C ILE A 55 -18.70 5.73 4.46
N ALA A 56 -18.61 6.94 5.02
CA ALA A 56 -19.58 7.43 5.99
C ALA A 56 -21.00 7.44 5.44
N LYS A 57 -21.20 7.81 4.16
CA LYS A 57 -22.49 7.75 3.47
C LYS A 57 -22.96 6.29 3.27
N GLY A 58 -22.06 5.40 2.86
CA GLY A 58 -22.36 3.97 2.69
C GLY A 58 -22.79 3.26 3.99
N LEU A 59 -22.25 3.68 5.14
CA LEU A 59 -22.60 3.14 6.46
C LEU A 59 -24.04 3.46 6.92
N THR A 60 -24.71 4.41 6.27
CA THR A 60 -26.07 4.82 6.62
C THR A 60 -27.03 4.55 5.46
N LYS A 61 -27.94 3.58 5.67
CA LYS A 61 -29.06 3.32 4.74
C LYS A 61 -30.10 4.45 4.70
N ARG A 62 -30.07 5.39 5.67
CA ARG A 62 -31.00 6.51 5.75
C ARG A 62 -30.38 7.71 5.08
N ASN A 63 -31.19 8.47 4.34
CA ASN A 63 -30.82 9.81 3.92
C ASN A 63 -30.68 10.65 5.19
N VAL A 64 -29.45 10.83 5.67
CA VAL A 64 -29.17 11.58 6.91
C VAL A 64 -29.53 13.02 6.61
N LYS A 65 -30.80 13.39 6.83
CA LYS A 65 -31.25 14.78 6.94
C LYS A 65 -30.27 15.50 7.85
N CYS A 66 -29.94 16.76 7.57
CA CYS A 66 -28.93 17.58 8.25
C CYS A 66 -28.93 17.44 9.80
N ASN A 67 -28.33 16.37 10.32
CA ASN A 67 -28.24 16.03 11.73
C ASN A 67 -26.77 15.88 12.07
N ARG A 68 -26.23 16.93 12.70
CA ARG A 68 -24.81 17.04 13.05
C ARG A 68 -24.32 15.87 13.91
N ARG A 69 -25.14 15.36 14.84
CA ARG A 69 -24.76 14.25 15.74
C ARG A 69 -24.60 12.94 14.97
N LEU A 70 -25.53 12.64 14.07
CA LEU A 70 -25.46 11.43 13.24
C LEU A 70 -24.30 11.51 12.23
N ALA A 71 -24.12 12.66 11.57
CA ALA A 71 -22.99 12.85 10.64
C ALA A 71 -21.64 12.59 11.34
N ARG A 72 -21.41 13.18 12.51
CA ARG A 72 -20.20 12.94 13.32
C ARG A 72 -20.01 11.47 13.70
N LYS A 73 -21.10 10.78 14.07
CA LYS A 73 -21.05 9.34 14.42
C LYS A 73 -20.55 8.51 13.23
N TYR A 74 -21.09 8.73 12.04
CA TYR A 74 -20.72 7.94 10.86
C TYR A 74 -19.35 8.31 10.30
N ILE A 75 -18.93 9.58 10.39
CA ILE A 75 -17.55 9.98 10.02
C ILE A 75 -16.54 9.26 10.92
N ARG A 76 -16.72 9.27 12.24
CA ARG A 76 -15.83 8.54 13.17
C ARG A 76 -15.83 7.04 12.91
N LYS A 77 -17.00 6.47 12.58
CA LYS A 77 -17.10 5.05 12.23
C LYS A 77 -16.36 4.74 10.92
N ALA A 78 -16.43 5.62 9.92
CA ALA A 78 -15.70 5.47 8.67
C ALA A 78 -14.18 5.46 8.91
N GLU A 79 -13.66 6.37 9.73
CA GLU A 79 -12.23 6.39 10.09
C GLU A 79 -11.76 5.08 10.73
N LEU A 80 -12.54 4.55 11.67
CA LEU A 80 -12.23 3.27 12.32
C LEU A 80 -12.18 2.13 11.31
N VAL A 81 -13.10 2.12 10.34
CA VAL A 81 -13.15 1.05 9.34
C VAL A 81 -12.06 1.22 8.29
N MET A 82 -11.70 2.45 7.91
CA MET A 82 -10.56 2.70 7.01
C MET A 82 -9.24 2.19 7.58
N LYS A 83 -9.08 2.18 8.91
CA LYS A 83 -7.90 1.61 9.58
C LYS A 83 -7.85 0.08 9.57
N THR A 84 -9.01 -0.57 9.48
CA THR A 84 -9.09 -2.04 9.61
C THR A 84 -9.42 -2.75 8.31
N SER A 85 -10.01 -2.05 7.34
CA SER A 85 -10.48 -2.60 6.07
C SER A 85 -9.82 -1.87 4.90
N ARG A 86 -9.09 -2.62 4.06
CA ARG A 86 -8.48 -2.10 2.84
C ARG A 86 -9.47 -1.89 1.71
N SER A 87 -10.67 -2.49 1.78
CA SER A 87 -11.74 -2.22 0.81
C SER A 87 -13.09 -2.15 1.50
N ILE A 88 -13.81 -1.04 1.27
CA ILE A 88 -15.17 -0.88 1.77
C ILE A 88 -15.98 0.11 0.92
N PHE A 89 -17.23 -0.26 0.60
CA PHE A 89 -18.13 0.55 -0.25
C PHE A 89 -17.49 1.00 -1.57
N GLY A 90 -16.66 0.15 -2.17
CA GLY A 90 -15.95 0.44 -3.43
C GLY A 90 -14.70 1.30 -3.28
N VAL A 91 -14.46 1.90 -2.10
CA VAL A 91 -13.20 2.56 -1.78
C VAL A 91 -12.16 1.48 -1.45
N LYS A 92 -10.99 1.57 -2.06
CA LYS A 92 -9.86 0.66 -1.84
C LYS A 92 -8.62 1.46 -1.44
N LEU A 93 -7.85 0.98 -0.48
CA LEU A 93 -6.49 1.47 -0.22
C LEU A 93 -5.54 0.65 -1.08
N GLN A 94 -5.02 1.26 -2.12
CA GLN A 94 -4.00 0.67 -3.00
C GLN A 94 -2.63 1.08 -2.47
N GLY A 95 -1.80 0.12 -2.11
CA GLY A 95 -0.46 0.38 -1.60
C GLY A 95 0.47 0.98 -2.66
N ALA A 96 1.37 1.85 -2.22
CA ALA A 96 2.50 2.34 -3.00
C ALA A 96 3.74 1.55 -2.61
N CYS A 97 4.23 0.71 -3.52
CA CYS A 97 5.43 -0.10 -3.32
C CYS A 97 6.66 0.72 -3.72
N SER A 98 7.46 1.00 -2.70
CA SER A 98 8.78 1.62 -2.77
C SER A 98 9.74 0.77 -1.95
N ALA A 99 11.06 0.88 -2.19
CA ALA A 99 12.01 0.07 -1.41
C ALA A 99 11.89 0.30 0.10
N HIS A 100 11.66 1.56 0.50
CA HIS A 100 11.57 1.99 1.90
C HIS A 100 10.25 1.69 2.59
N THR A 101 9.21 1.29 1.86
CA THR A 101 7.88 0.97 2.40
C THR A 101 7.47 -0.48 2.12
N CYS A 102 8.30 -1.24 1.41
CA CYS A 102 7.97 -2.61 1.02
C CYS A 102 7.94 -3.52 2.26
N PRO A 103 6.82 -4.19 2.56
CA PRO A 103 6.72 -5.06 3.74
C PRO A 103 7.41 -6.42 3.57
N LEU A 104 7.88 -6.76 2.36
CA LEU A 104 8.53 -8.05 2.08
C LEU A 104 10.03 -8.06 2.46
N GLY A 105 10.58 -6.92 2.83
CA GLY A 105 12.00 -6.75 3.06
C GLY A 105 12.33 -5.41 3.68
N TYR A 106 13.60 -5.05 3.61
CA TYR A 106 14.09 -3.75 4.07
C TYR A 106 15.03 -3.15 3.01
N VAL A 107 15.19 -1.82 3.01
CA VAL A 107 16.06 -1.12 2.07
C VAL A 107 17.49 -1.57 2.29
N ALA A 108 18.18 -1.91 1.20
CA ALA A 108 19.59 -2.24 1.26
C ALA A 108 20.43 -0.99 1.52
N ASP A 109 21.40 -1.12 2.43
CA ASP A 109 22.43 -0.09 2.68
C ASP A 109 23.77 -0.45 2.03
N LYS A 110 24.79 0.37 2.26
CA LYS A 110 26.12 0.16 1.66
C LYS A 110 26.78 -1.12 2.18
N GLU A 111 26.62 -1.39 3.47
CA GLU A 111 27.14 -2.57 4.13
C GLU A 111 26.52 -3.85 3.55
N ASP A 112 25.23 -3.80 3.19
CA ASP A 112 24.56 -4.90 2.51
C ASP A 112 25.11 -5.17 1.11
N PHE A 113 25.36 -4.15 0.29
CA PHE A 113 25.97 -4.33 -1.04
C PHE A 113 27.32 -5.05 -0.92
N ILE A 114 28.17 -4.60 0.01
CA ILE A 114 29.46 -5.24 0.30
C ILE A 114 29.26 -6.70 0.75
N ARG A 115 28.27 -6.96 1.62
CA ARG A 115 27.93 -8.31 2.11
C ARG A 115 27.52 -9.26 0.97
N PHE A 116 26.81 -8.75 -0.04
CA PHE A 116 26.42 -9.53 -1.23
C PHE A 116 27.48 -9.56 -2.33
N GLY A 117 28.63 -8.90 -2.15
CA GLY A 117 29.73 -8.86 -3.12
C GLY A 117 29.50 -7.91 -4.30
N GLU A 118 28.58 -6.96 -4.15
CA GLU A 118 28.26 -5.92 -5.13
C GLU A 118 29.03 -4.64 -4.82
N ASP A 119 29.22 -3.80 -5.85
CA ASP A 119 29.87 -2.49 -5.69
C ASP A 119 28.92 -1.50 -5.00
N PRO A 120 29.25 -0.97 -3.81
CA PRO A 120 28.40 0.00 -3.11
C PRO A 120 28.23 1.33 -3.87
N ASP A 121 29.10 1.65 -4.82
CA ASP A 121 28.96 2.85 -5.66
C ASP A 121 27.88 2.67 -6.75
N CYS A 122 27.45 1.44 -7.00
CA CYS A 122 26.32 1.12 -7.88
C CYS A 122 24.96 1.22 -7.16
N MET A 123 24.94 1.52 -5.86
CA MET A 123 23.71 1.68 -5.09
C MET A 123 22.98 2.97 -5.48
N SER A 124 21.81 2.84 -6.09
CA SER A 124 20.84 3.92 -6.20
C SER A 124 20.00 4.01 -4.92
N GLU A 125 19.84 5.23 -4.40
CA GLU A 125 19.15 5.46 -3.14
C GLU A 125 17.67 5.01 -3.20
N ASN A 126 17.25 4.20 -2.23
CA ASN A 126 15.86 3.75 -2.07
C ASN A 126 15.28 2.93 -3.25
N GLU A 127 16.13 2.28 -4.03
CA GLU A 127 15.71 1.42 -5.15
C GLU A 127 16.02 -0.07 -4.93
N TRP A 128 16.82 -0.40 -3.92
CA TRP A 128 17.25 -1.76 -3.62
C TRP A 128 16.69 -2.26 -2.29
N VAL A 129 16.22 -3.51 -2.29
CA VAL A 129 15.59 -4.17 -1.15
C VAL A 129 16.27 -5.50 -0.90
N ILE A 130 16.41 -5.86 0.37
CA ILE A 130 16.78 -7.21 0.79
C ILE A 130 15.52 -7.92 1.23
N ILE A 131 15.25 -9.03 0.56
CA ILE A 131 14.09 -9.87 0.81
C ILE A 131 14.55 -11.24 1.28
N GLU A 132 13.79 -11.86 2.17
CA GLU A 132 13.93 -13.29 2.42
C GLU A 132 13.22 -14.08 1.32
N ASN A 133 13.83 -15.18 0.84
CA ASN A 133 13.18 -16.06 -0.13
C ASN A 133 11.82 -16.64 0.34
N SER A 134 11.57 -16.66 1.66
CA SER A 134 10.28 -16.99 2.27
C SER A 134 9.19 -15.96 1.92
N ALA A 135 9.54 -14.67 1.88
CA ALA A 135 8.59 -13.57 1.69
C ALA A 135 7.94 -13.59 0.29
N LEU A 136 8.67 -14.04 -0.74
CA LEU A 136 8.11 -14.20 -2.09
C LEU A 136 7.15 -15.39 -2.25
N LYS A 137 7.18 -16.36 -1.32
CA LYS A 137 6.36 -17.57 -1.38
C LYS A 137 4.98 -17.41 -0.75
N GLU A 138 4.69 -16.29 -0.10
CA GLU A 138 3.33 -15.99 0.37
C GLU A 138 2.43 -15.57 -0.81
N LYS A 139 2.18 -16.53 -1.70
CA LYS A 139 1.15 -16.43 -2.73
C LYS A 139 0.36 -17.72 -2.73
N GLY A 140 -0.86 -17.66 -2.21
CA GLY A 140 -1.88 -18.67 -2.44
C GLY A 140 -2.80 -18.89 -1.25
N ASP A 141 -3.71 -17.95 -1.00
CA ASP A 141 -5.13 -18.23 -0.70
C ASP A 141 -5.98 -16.99 -1.06
#